data_AF-A0A561E949-F1
#
_entry.id   AF-A0A561E949-F1
#
_cell.length_a   1.000
_cell.length_b   1.000
_cell.length_c   1.000
_cell.angle_alpha   90.00
_cell.angle_beta   90.00
_cell.angle_gamma   90.00
#
_symmetry.space_group_name_H-M   'P 1'
#
loop_
_entity.id
_entity.type
_entity.pdbx_description
1 polymer ?
#
loop_
_entity_poly.entity_id
_entity_poly.type
_entity_poly.pdbx_seq_one_letter_code
_entity_poly.pdbx_strand_id
1 'polypeptide(L)'
;MPVHLHQAPVLTDGVVTLRETRDSDTDRIVEFANDPASREFVQSLPAPYGPDEARQFIAQVRSNWQQPERPHTWAIETGGRWAGSIGLTARAIGTAEVGFGAHPDVRGRGVMKRAARLIVDHAFADPGLQVLLWRAARGNWASRRVAWSVGFTYDATLPASRTAPDGTLTDTWHAHLLATAPRTPQHPWFVPTALSGDGIRLRAWRADDIPVDPPDPALSRYMMGSAPTPNGFQQWLTVRQERQAEGEGAFWCIADPTSDRALGGIQLFRMNSPVHAGSAMVAYWLTPDARGRGVLRAAFDALLPHAFGNPRAGGMGLHRLAANVDADNLASQRALWAAGFRRSGVEQQSLTYADDPPTAQLTFELLRDDDRPAQRAHALPVPMLRTDRLVLREWRDTDRPVSDPAPDPVLAANMGVDLRPTRSGWSTWLARHRSRALNGRSVGWCIADASTDNAIGSIVVRRIDLRLRSGTIGYTLEEPARGHGRAGEALKAVVDYAFSPEGLDLERLDAVTVDTNHASMLTLASAGFRLWGQDHRSFVALDGTICDGAYFELLRAEVAE
;
A
#
# COMPACT_ATOMS: atom_id res chain seq x y z
N MET A 1 5.49 51.08 13.84
CA MET A 1 6.76 51.57 13.28
C MET A 1 7.81 50.56 13.66
N PRO A 2 8.48 49.86 12.71
CA PRO A 2 9.46 48.86 13.08
C PRO A 2 10.62 49.54 13.80
N VAL A 3 11.11 48.92 14.88
CA VAL A 3 12.31 49.36 15.59
C VAL A 3 13.47 49.27 14.62
N HIS A 4 14.10 50.41 14.29
CA HIS A 4 15.32 50.44 13.48
C HIS A 4 16.47 49.83 14.28
N LEU A 5 16.69 48.52 14.11
CA LEU A 5 17.83 47.83 14.69
C LEU A 5 19.05 48.08 13.79
N HIS A 6 19.90 49.02 14.20
CA HIS A 6 21.15 49.33 13.50
C HIS A 6 22.23 48.25 13.64
N GLN A 7 21.99 47.22 14.45
CA GLN A 7 22.89 46.10 14.70
C GLN A 7 22.09 44.83 15.00
N ALA A 8 22.71 43.67 14.76
CA ALA A 8 22.12 42.38 15.04
C ALA A 8 21.85 42.22 16.55
N PRO A 9 20.58 42.05 17.00
CA PRO A 9 20.31 41.75 18.40
C PRO A 9 20.89 40.39 18.75
N VAL A 10 21.45 40.28 19.97
CA VAL A 10 21.99 39.01 20.47
C VAL A 10 20.85 38.17 21.04
N LEU A 11 20.64 36.99 20.47
CA LEU A 11 19.60 36.04 20.90
C LEU A 11 20.29 34.75 21.36
N THR A 12 19.86 34.14 22.46
CA THR A 12 20.49 32.90 22.93
C THR A 12 19.52 32.00 23.67
N ASP A 13 19.71 30.68 23.54
CA ASP A 13 19.07 29.66 24.35
C ASP A 13 20.05 29.00 25.36
N GLY A 14 21.24 29.60 25.54
CA GLY A 14 22.34 29.09 26.36
C GLY A 14 23.26 28.10 25.66
N VAL A 15 22.85 27.51 24.52
CA VAL A 15 23.66 26.57 23.72
C VAL A 15 24.05 27.16 22.38
N VAL A 16 23.12 27.87 21.76
CA VAL A 16 23.30 28.61 20.51
C VAL A 16 23.13 30.09 20.80
N THR A 17 24.04 30.90 20.27
CA THR A 17 23.95 32.35 20.28
C THR A 17 23.85 32.86 18.85
N LEU A 18 22.81 33.63 18.56
CA LEU A 18 22.70 34.42 17.34
C LEU A 18 23.28 35.80 17.62
N ARG A 19 24.25 36.19 16.81
CA ARG A 19 25.01 37.44 17.01
C ARG A 19 25.39 38.07 15.68
N GLU A 20 25.99 39.25 15.76
CA GLU A 20 26.65 39.87 14.62
C GLU A 20 27.78 38.97 14.08
N THR A 21 27.96 38.97 12.77
CA THR A 21 29.09 38.33 12.09
C THR A 21 30.38 39.11 12.33
N ARG A 22 31.47 38.40 12.68
CA ARG A 22 32.76 38.97 13.06
C ARG A 22 33.83 38.63 12.04
N ASP A 23 34.89 39.41 12.00
CA ASP A 23 36.03 39.16 11.10
C ASP A 23 36.75 37.84 11.47
N SER A 24 36.67 37.43 12.74
CA SER A 24 37.15 36.13 13.20
C SER A 24 36.36 34.93 12.65
N ASP A 25 35.22 35.15 11.99
CA ASP A 25 34.41 34.07 11.39
C ASP A 25 34.90 33.68 9.98
N THR A 26 35.83 34.44 9.40
CA THR A 26 36.31 34.31 8.02
C THR A 26 36.69 32.87 7.66
N ASP A 27 37.56 32.22 8.42
CA ASP A 27 38.06 30.88 8.09
C ASP A 27 36.94 29.85 8.02
N ARG A 28 35.97 29.93 8.94
CA ARG A 28 34.84 28.99 8.98
C ARG A 28 33.78 29.28 7.91
N ILE A 29 33.64 30.53 7.49
CA ILE A 29 32.82 30.88 6.33
C ILE A 29 33.44 30.29 5.06
N VAL A 30 34.78 30.37 4.92
CA VAL A 30 35.52 29.74 3.82
C VAL A 30 35.36 28.21 3.83
N GLU A 31 35.49 27.57 4.99
CA GLU A 31 35.22 26.14 5.17
C GLU A 31 33.79 25.78 4.71
N PHE A 32 32.78 26.51 5.20
CA PHE A 32 31.39 26.29 4.81
C PHE A 32 31.14 26.49 3.31
N ALA A 33 31.72 27.52 2.70
CA ALA A 33 31.48 27.86 1.29
C ALA A 33 32.18 26.90 0.30
N ASN A 34 33.22 26.19 0.75
CA ASN A 34 33.90 25.16 -0.03
C ASN A 34 33.37 23.73 0.23
N ASP A 35 32.56 23.52 1.26
CA ASP A 35 31.90 22.23 1.52
C ASP A 35 31.00 21.80 0.35
N PRO A 36 31.15 20.58 -0.21
CA PRO A 36 30.38 20.14 -1.38
C PRO A 36 28.86 20.25 -1.19
N ALA A 37 28.33 19.87 -0.02
CA ALA A 37 26.89 19.92 0.23
C ALA A 37 26.37 21.36 0.40
N SER A 38 27.17 22.26 0.98
CA SER A 38 26.85 23.69 0.98
C SER A 38 26.79 24.24 -0.44
N ARG A 39 27.78 23.91 -1.28
CA ARG A 39 27.85 24.38 -2.68
C ARG A 39 26.68 23.88 -3.52
N GLU A 40 26.19 22.67 -3.24
CA GLU A 40 25.01 22.12 -3.93
C GLU A 40 23.76 22.99 -3.74
N PHE A 41 23.54 23.51 -2.51
CA PHE A 41 22.27 24.17 -2.16
C PHE A 41 22.35 25.69 -2.08
N VAL A 42 23.51 26.27 -1.75
CA VAL A 42 23.69 27.72 -1.69
C VAL A 42 23.92 28.28 -3.09
N GLN A 43 23.09 29.23 -3.48
CA GLN A 43 23.14 29.83 -4.82
C GLN A 43 24.34 30.79 -4.96
N SER A 44 25.01 30.74 -6.12
CA SER A 44 26.01 31.73 -6.56
C SER A 44 27.24 31.90 -5.67
N LEU A 45 27.76 30.82 -5.07
CA LEU A 45 29.07 30.86 -4.39
C LEU A 45 30.20 30.85 -5.43
N PRO A 46 31.13 31.83 -5.41
CA PRO A 46 32.30 31.81 -6.28
C PRO A 46 33.14 30.54 -6.08
N ALA A 47 33.90 30.17 -7.12
CA ALA A 47 34.78 29.02 -7.13
C ALA A 47 36.13 29.46 -7.76
N PRO A 48 37.24 29.47 -7.00
CA PRO A 48 37.34 29.16 -5.56
C PRO A 48 36.67 30.22 -4.67
N TYR A 49 36.31 29.86 -3.43
CA TYR A 49 35.85 30.79 -2.41
C TYR A 49 36.96 31.00 -1.37
N GLY A 50 37.44 32.22 -1.20
CA GLY A 50 38.58 32.53 -0.34
C GLY A 50 38.28 33.54 0.78
N PRO A 51 39.31 33.90 1.57
CA PRO A 51 39.18 34.86 2.67
C PRO A 51 38.68 36.24 2.25
N ASP A 52 38.98 36.68 1.03
CA ASP A 52 38.52 37.97 0.51
C ASP A 52 37.01 37.96 0.24
N GLU A 53 36.48 36.89 -0.37
CA GLU A 53 35.04 36.71 -0.56
C GLU A 53 34.31 36.64 0.79
N ALA A 54 34.89 35.95 1.79
CA ALA A 54 34.34 35.91 3.14
C ALA A 54 34.31 37.29 3.80
N ARG A 55 35.40 38.08 3.69
CA ARG A 55 35.44 39.45 4.21
C ARG A 55 34.44 40.37 3.51
N GLN A 56 34.26 40.23 2.20
CA GLN A 56 33.22 40.94 1.45
C GLN A 56 31.82 40.55 1.92
N PHE A 57 31.56 39.26 2.14
CA PHE A 57 30.28 38.79 2.69
C PHE A 57 30.02 39.38 4.09
N ILE A 58 31.02 39.39 4.98
CA ILE A 58 30.89 39.97 6.33
C ILE A 58 30.57 41.48 6.24
N ALA A 59 31.29 42.22 5.40
CA ALA A 59 31.05 43.64 5.17
C ALA A 59 29.64 43.90 4.62
N GLN A 60 29.19 43.06 3.66
CA GLN A 60 27.84 43.14 3.10
C GLN A 60 26.77 42.87 4.16
N VAL A 61 26.94 41.84 5.01
CA VAL A 61 26.00 41.54 6.10
C VAL A 61 25.90 42.73 7.05
N ARG A 62 27.02 43.32 7.48
CA ARG A 62 27.02 44.52 8.34
C ARG A 62 26.33 45.72 7.67
N SER A 63 26.55 45.91 6.37
CA SER A 63 25.89 46.99 5.61
C SER A 63 24.38 46.76 5.50
N ASN A 64 23.93 45.52 5.35
CA ASN A 64 22.50 45.20 5.23
C ASN A 64 21.72 45.57 6.50
N TRP A 65 22.33 45.48 7.68
CA TRP A 65 21.71 45.91 8.94
C TRP A 65 21.35 47.41 9.01
N GLN A 66 21.87 48.23 8.08
CA GLN A 66 21.48 49.64 7.96
C GLN A 66 20.32 49.87 6.97
N GLN A 67 19.85 48.81 6.29
CA GLN A 67 18.88 48.88 5.19
C GLN A 67 17.71 47.92 5.48
N PRO A 68 16.56 48.42 5.97
CA PRO A 68 15.42 47.58 6.39
C PRO A 68 14.89 46.61 5.33
N GLU A 69 15.07 46.94 4.04
CA GLU A 69 14.64 46.13 2.89
C GLU A 69 15.63 45.01 2.54
N ARG A 70 16.85 45.03 3.10
CA ARG A 70 17.87 44.02 2.85
C ARG A 70 17.75 42.84 3.83
N PRO A 71 18.33 41.68 3.49
CA PRO A 71 18.35 40.54 4.41
C PRO A 71 19.17 40.85 5.67
N HIS A 72 18.51 40.77 6.83
CA HIS A 72 19.18 40.82 8.13
C HIS A 72 19.65 39.42 8.51
N THR A 73 20.97 39.25 8.61
CA THR A 73 21.60 37.93 8.84
C THR A 73 22.39 37.94 10.14
N TRP A 74 22.20 36.89 10.92
CA TRP A 74 22.95 36.58 12.12
C TRP A 74 23.97 35.48 11.85
N ALA A 75 25.12 35.58 12.51
CA ALA A 75 26.00 34.45 12.72
C ALA A 75 25.43 33.56 13.83
N ILE A 76 25.43 32.26 13.58
CA ILE A 76 25.10 31.24 14.58
C ILE A 76 26.42 30.86 15.26
N GLU A 77 26.50 31.02 16.57
CA GLU A 77 27.65 30.60 17.38
C GLU A 77 27.27 29.45 18.31
N THR A 78 28.13 28.43 18.37
CA THR A 78 28.06 27.40 19.42
C THR A 78 29.46 26.93 19.78
N GLY A 79 29.73 26.73 21.08
CA GLY A 79 31.07 26.41 21.58
C GLY A 79 32.12 27.47 21.22
N GLY A 80 31.73 28.74 21.18
CA GLY A 80 32.61 29.88 20.85
C GLY A 80 33.07 29.96 19.40
N ARG A 81 32.48 29.16 18.50
CA ARG A 81 32.83 29.12 17.06
C ARG A 81 31.63 29.40 16.17
N TRP A 82 31.89 30.00 15.02
CA TRP A 82 30.88 30.17 13.97
C TRP A 82 30.38 28.81 13.48
N ALA A 83 29.07 28.64 13.42
CA ALA A 83 28.40 27.38 13.15
C ALA A 83 27.43 27.46 11.97
N GLY A 84 27.29 28.63 11.36
CA GLY A 84 26.37 28.86 10.26
C GLY A 84 25.82 30.29 10.26
N SER A 85 24.90 30.54 9.33
CA SER A 85 24.15 31.78 9.25
C SER A 85 22.65 31.50 9.22
N ILE A 86 21.87 32.44 9.75
CA ILE A 86 20.41 32.46 9.62
C ILE A 86 19.97 33.91 9.46
N GLY A 87 18.96 34.16 8.63
CA GLY A 87 18.50 35.52 8.39
C GLY A 87 17.05 35.62 7.98
N LEU A 88 16.54 36.84 8.04
CA LEU A 88 15.20 37.25 7.63
C LEU A 88 15.30 38.21 6.45
N THR A 89 14.47 37.97 5.43
CA THR A 89 14.33 38.86 4.27
C THR A 89 12.89 39.33 4.18
N ALA A 90 12.64 40.63 4.25
CA ALA A 90 11.31 41.17 4.03
C ALA A 90 10.81 40.82 2.61
N ARG A 91 9.56 40.37 2.49
CA ARG A 91 8.94 40.00 1.21
C ARG A 91 7.75 40.88 0.86
N ALA A 92 6.91 41.17 1.85
CA ALA A 92 5.76 42.05 1.73
C ALA A 92 5.41 42.61 3.12
N ILE A 93 4.43 43.53 3.17
CA ILE A 93 3.87 43.99 4.45
C ILE A 93 3.36 42.78 5.23
N GLY A 94 3.89 42.58 6.43
CA GLY A 94 3.54 41.46 7.31
C GLY A 94 4.11 40.10 6.93
N THR A 95 5.03 40.03 5.95
CA THR A 95 5.63 38.77 5.50
C THR A 95 7.15 38.88 5.34
N ALA A 96 7.87 37.92 5.93
CA ALA A 96 9.31 37.76 5.75
C ALA A 96 9.66 36.31 5.40
N GLU A 97 10.80 36.09 4.78
CA GLU A 97 11.35 34.76 4.48
C GLU A 97 12.55 34.47 5.36
N VAL A 98 12.60 33.28 5.95
CA VAL A 98 13.75 32.78 6.68
C VAL A 98 14.65 31.95 5.76
N GLY A 99 15.95 32.23 5.80
CA GLY A 99 16.99 31.46 5.13
C GLY A 99 18.10 31.09 6.10
N PHE A 100 18.67 29.90 5.97
CA PHE A 100 19.74 29.44 6.86
C PHE A 100 20.69 28.44 6.20
N GLY A 101 21.92 28.40 6.72
CA GLY A 101 22.97 27.45 6.33
C GLY A 101 23.79 27.02 7.54
N ALA A 102 24.03 25.72 7.69
CA ALA A 102 24.78 25.15 8.81
C ALA A 102 26.16 24.67 8.36
N HIS A 103 27.19 25.04 9.13
CA HIS A 103 28.55 24.54 8.97
C HIS A 103 28.58 22.99 9.06
N PRO A 104 29.37 22.28 8.22
CA PRO A 104 29.42 20.81 8.23
C PRO A 104 29.60 20.19 9.61
N ASP A 105 30.50 20.73 10.44
CA ASP A 105 30.78 20.26 11.81
C ASP A 105 29.58 20.16 12.76
N VAL A 106 28.51 20.92 12.52
CA VAL A 106 27.36 21.01 13.43
C VAL A 106 26.09 20.34 12.90
N ARG A 107 26.12 19.81 11.67
CA ARG A 107 24.97 19.11 11.06
C ARG A 107 24.59 17.89 11.89
N GLY A 108 23.29 17.61 11.99
CA GLY A 108 22.75 16.50 12.79
C GLY A 108 22.76 16.71 14.32
N ARG A 109 23.34 17.80 14.84
CA ARG A 109 23.45 18.07 16.30
C ARG A 109 22.35 18.98 16.86
N GLY A 110 21.35 19.31 16.05
CA GLY A 110 20.22 20.17 16.45
C GLY A 110 20.52 21.67 16.55
N VAL A 111 21.73 22.13 16.24
CA VAL A 111 22.15 23.54 16.31
C VAL A 111 21.25 24.43 15.45
N MET A 112 21.01 24.05 14.19
CA MET A 112 20.17 24.85 13.28
C MET A 112 18.70 24.91 13.72
N LYS A 113 18.18 23.82 14.33
CA LYS A 113 16.82 23.83 14.91
C LYS A 113 16.70 24.85 16.05
N ARG A 114 17.70 24.92 16.92
CA ARG A 114 17.74 25.91 18.01
C ARG A 114 17.81 27.34 17.47
N ALA A 115 18.70 27.59 16.51
CA ALA A 115 18.81 28.88 15.82
C ALA A 115 17.48 29.30 15.15
N ALA A 116 16.84 28.38 14.42
CA ALA A 116 15.57 28.64 13.77
C ALA A 116 14.46 29.00 14.76
N ARG A 117 14.40 28.36 15.94
CA ARG A 117 13.44 28.73 17.00
C ARG A 117 13.65 30.15 17.50
N LEU A 118 14.90 30.51 17.81
CA LEU A 118 15.24 31.86 18.27
C LEU A 118 14.86 32.93 17.23
N ILE A 119 15.12 32.69 15.94
CA ILE A 119 14.73 33.61 14.88
C ILE A 119 13.21 33.69 14.70
N VAL A 120 12.51 32.56 14.76
CA VAL A 120 11.05 32.56 14.64
C VAL A 120 10.40 33.31 15.80
N ASP A 121 10.86 33.10 17.03
CA ASP A 121 10.34 33.78 18.23
C ASP A 121 10.64 35.29 18.17
N HIS A 122 11.85 35.66 17.74
CA HIS A 122 12.22 37.06 17.54
C HIS A 122 11.38 37.73 16.43
N ALA A 123 11.18 37.05 15.30
CA ALA A 123 10.44 37.59 14.17
C ALA A 123 8.98 37.90 14.54
N PHE A 124 8.31 36.98 15.25
CA PHE A 124 6.91 37.18 15.68
C PHE A 124 6.75 38.02 16.95
N ALA A 125 7.83 38.47 17.57
CA ALA A 125 7.76 39.52 18.60
C ALA A 125 7.36 40.88 17.98
N ASP A 126 7.58 41.08 16.68
CA ASP A 126 7.01 42.20 15.94
C ASP A 126 5.52 41.93 15.63
N PRO A 127 4.57 42.70 16.19
CA PRO A 127 3.15 42.53 15.91
C PRO A 127 2.78 42.80 14.45
N GLY A 128 3.66 43.49 13.70
CA GLY A 128 3.49 43.72 12.27
C GLY A 128 3.72 42.47 11.42
N LEU A 129 4.47 41.48 11.90
CA LEU A 129 4.79 40.27 11.14
C LEU A 129 3.74 39.18 11.37
N GLN A 130 3.10 38.73 10.29
CA GLN A 130 2.01 37.75 10.33
C GLN A 130 2.43 36.39 9.76
N VAL A 131 3.36 36.38 8.80
CA VAL A 131 3.77 35.17 8.08
C VAL A 131 5.29 35.10 7.92
N LEU A 132 5.87 33.95 8.26
CA LEU A 132 7.20 33.57 7.83
C LEU A 132 7.12 32.57 6.69
N LEU A 133 7.86 32.83 5.61
CA LEU A 133 8.06 31.92 4.50
C LEU A 133 9.40 31.19 4.66
N TRP A 134 9.46 29.97 4.15
CA TRP A 134 10.69 29.22 3.99
C TRP A 134 10.72 28.60 2.60
N ARG A 135 11.91 28.54 2.02
CA ARG A 135 12.15 27.95 0.70
C ARG A 135 13.46 27.19 0.70
N ALA A 136 13.48 26.03 0.04
CA ALA A 136 14.72 25.31 -0.23
C ALA A 136 14.66 24.55 -1.55
N ALA A 137 15.83 24.25 -2.12
CA ALA A 137 15.94 23.32 -3.25
C ALA A 137 15.31 21.97 -2.88
N ARG A 138 14.55 21.40 -3.82
CA ARG A 138 14.03 20.03 -3.70
C ARG A 138 15.18 19.04 -3.56
N GLY A 139 15.09 18.14 -2.57
CA GLY A 139 16.18 17.24 -2.18
C GLY A 139 17.00 17.71 -0.97
N ASN A 140 16.90 18.99 -0.56
CA ASN A 140 17.54 19.47 0.67
C ASN A 140 16.76 19.04 1.94
N TRP A 141 16.76 17.74 2.19
CA TRP A 141 16.00 17.11 3.28
C TRP A 141 16.37 17.63 4.66
N ALA A 142 17.65 17.96 4.88
CA ALA A 142 18.12 18.54 6.13
C ALA A 142 17.44 19.90 6.41
N SER A 143 17.37 20.77 5.40
CA SER A 143 16.69 22.06 5.55
C SER A 143 15.19 21.89 5.74
N ARG A 144 14.53 21.00 4.98
CA ARG A 144 13.09 20.71 5.14
C ARG A 144 12.80 20.16 6.54
N ARG A 145 13.68 19.32 7.08
CA ARG A 145 13.55 18.77 8.43
C ARG A 145 13.64 19.84 9.51
N VAL A 146 14.50 20.86 9.34
CA VAL A 146 14.55 22.00 10.26
C VAL A 146 13.25 22.80 10.22
N ALA A 147 12.77 23.16 9.03
CA ALA A 147 11.52 23.92 8.87
C ALA A 147 10.32 23.18 9.51
N TRP A 148 10.15 21.89 9.19
CA TRP A 148 9.15 21.03 9.84
C TRP A 148 9.28 21.01 11.36
N SER A 149 10.52 20.92 11.87
CA SER A 149 10.77 20.79 13.31
C SER A 149 10.41 22.02 14.16
N VAL A 150 10.23 23.18 13.52
CA VAL A 150 9.82 24.43 14.17
C VAL A 150 8.41 24.88 13.77
N GLY A 151 7.67 24.02 13.07
CA GLY A 151 6.24 24.16 12.81
C GLY A 151 5.85 24.70 11.44
N PHE A 152 6.78 24.88 10.50
CA PHE A 152 6.41 25.29 9.14
C PHE A 152 5.53 24.23 8.48
N THR A 153 4.46 24.69 7.83
CA THR A 153 3.53 23.91 7.01
C THR A 153 3.99 23.97 5.57
N TYR A 154 4.22 22.82 4.95
CA TYR A 154 4.56 22.74 3.52
C TYR A 154 3.37 23.18 2.65
N ASP A 155 3.66 24.01 1.65
CA ASP A 155 2.67 24.57 0.74
C ASP A 155 2.69 23.87 -0.62
N ALA A 156 3.85 23.90 -1.27
CA ALA A 156 3.98 23.46 -2.66
C ALA A 156 5.44 23.17 -3.05
N THR A 157 5.56 22.42 -4.14
CA THR A 157 6.80 22.31 -4.93
C THR A 157 6.62 23.18 -6.16
N LEU A 158 7.45 24.21 -6.31
CA LEU A 158 7.44 25.06 -7.50
C LEU A 158 8.44 24.52 -8.52
N PRO A 159 7.99 24.09 -9.71
CA PRO A 159 8.87 23.53 -10.72
C PRO A 159 9.82 24.58 -11.29
N ALA A 160 11.06 24.18 -11.57
CA ALA A 160 12.05 25.01 -12.29
C ALA A 160 12.24 26.45 -11.72
N SER A 161 12.12 26.60 -10.40
CA SER A 161 12.07 27.90 -9.70
C SER A 161 13.41 28.34 -9.09
N ARG A 162 14.47 27.55 -9.31
CA ARG A 162 15.83 27.84 -8.87
C ARG A 162 16.84 27.41 -9.93
N THR A 163 17.81 28.27 -10.23
CA THR A 163 19.01 27.90 -10.98
C THR A 163 20.01 27.23 -10.04
N ALA A 164 20.36 25.98 -10.32
CA ALA A 164 21.41 25.22 -9.62
C ALA A 164 22.81 25.73 -10.01
N PRO A 165 23.87 25.35 -9.26
CA PRO A 165 25.23 25.79 -9.54
C PRO A 165 25.75 25.42 -10.93
N ASP A 166 25.24 24.35 -11.53
CA ASP A 166 25.56 23.90 -12.88
C ASP A 166 24.75 24.60 -13.99
N GLY A 167 23.92 25.58 -13.62
CA GLY A 167 23.08 26.35 -14.54
C GLY A 167 21.72 25.70 -14.85
N THR A 168 21.46 24.48 -14.37
CA THR A 168 20.17 23.81 -14.60
C THR A 168 19.06 24.42 -13.77
N LEU A 169 17.81 24.33 -14.25
CA LEU A 169 16.63 24.73 -13.46
C LEU A 169 16.16 23.55 -12.61
N THR A 170 16.00 23.80 -11.32
CA THR A 170 15.60 22.84 -10.30
C THR A 170 14.37 23.32 -9.54
N ASP A 171 13.64 22.37 -8.97
CA ASP A 171 12.44 22.64 -8.18
C ASP A 171 12.79 23.20 -6.79
N THR A 172 11.87 23.96 -6.20
CA THR A 172 11.98 24.39 -4.80
C THR A 172 10.74 24.00 -4.00
N TRP A 173 10.96 23.59 -2.76
CA TRP A 173 9.92 23.45 -1.75
C TRP A 173 9.64 24.80 -1.10
N HIS A 174 8.36 25.07 -0.85
CA HIS A 174 7.87 26.27 -0.17
C HIS A 174 7.05 25.85 1.04
N ALA A 175 7.18 26.61 2.11
CA ALA A 175 6.42 26.42 3.34
C ALA A 175 6.16 27.76 4.02
N HIS A 176 5.14 27.82 4.86
CA HIS A 176 4.82 28.98 5.67
C HIS A 176 4.69 28.62 7.14
N LEU A 177 4.80 29.64 7.99
CA LEU A 177 4.49 29.60 9.40
C LEU A 177 3.71 30.86 9.75
N LEU A 178 2.51 30.70 10.31
CA LEU A 178 1.68 31.83 10.76
C LEU A 178 2.09 32.28 12.17
N ALA A 179 1.93 33.56 12.49
CA ALA A 179 2.15 34.10 13.83
C ALA A 179 1.32 33.38 14.91
N THR A 180 0.15 32.85 14.55
CA THR A 180 -0.75 32.11 15.46
C THR A 180 -0.48 30.60 15.54
N ALA A 181 0.33 30.04 14.64
CA ALA A 181 0.57 28.61 14.57
C ALA A 181 1.52 28.11 15.69
N PRO A 182 1.41 26.86 16.15
CA PRO A 182 2.34 26.31 17.13
C PRO A 182 3.77 26.20 16.57
N ARG A 183 4.78 26.39 17.43
CA ARG A 183 6.23 26.29 17.08
C ARG A 183 6.78 24.86 17.16
N THR A 184 5.91 23.90 16.85
CA THR A 184 6.18 22.46 16.93
C THR A 184 5.68 21.77 15.66
N PRO A 185 6.20 20.59 15.30
CA PRO A 185 5.66 19.80 14.20
C PRO A 185 4.14 19.61 14.31
N GLN A 186 3.42 19.81 13.20
CA GLN A 186 1.96 19.64 13.14
C GLN A 186 1.53 18.23 12.72
N HIS A 187 2.44 17.45 12.14
CA HIS A 187 2.23 16.06 11.73
C HIS A 187 3.52 15.26 11.97
N PRO A 188 3.43 13.92 12.08
CA PRO A 188 4.62 13.07 12.13
C PRO A 188 5.45 13.21 10.85
N TRP A 189 6.75 12.99 10.99
CA TRP A 189 7.65 12.70 9.87
C TRP A 189 8.01 11.24 9.97
N PHE A 190 7.45 10.42 9.08
CA PHE A 190 7.67 8.97 9.14
C PHE A 190 9.07 8.61 8.64
N VAL A 191 9.77 7.80 9.42
CA VAL A 191 11.01 7.15 9.00
C VAL A 191 10.75 5.65 9.08
N PRO A 192 10.85 4.90 7.97
CA PRO A 192 10.61 3.46 8.00
C PRO A 192 11.54 2.76 9.00
N THR A 193 10.97 2.25 10.09
CA THR A 193 11.70 1.46 11.10
C THR A 193 12.23 0.19 10.44
N ALA A 194 13.50 -0.16 10.67
CA ALA A 194 14.04 -1.41 10.19
C ALA A 194 13.40 -2.59 10.95
N LEU A 195 12.83 -3.55 10.23
CA LEU A 195 12.17 -4.73 10.79
C LEU A 195 12.77 -5.99 10.16
N SER A 196 12.94 -7.05 10.95
CA SER A 196 13.37 -8.35 10.46
C SER A 196 12.17 -9.29 10.37
N GLY A 197 12.10 -10.05 9.28
CA GLY A 197 11.15 -11.15 9.11
C GLY A 197 11.87 -12.42 8.69
N ASP A 198 11.13 -13.51 8.60
CA ASP A 198 11.67 -14.78 8.13
C ASP A 198 12.14 -14.66 6.66
N GLY A 199 13.46 -14.76 6.45
CA GLY A 199 14.08 -14.62 5.13
C GLY A 199 14.01 -13.23 4.48
N ILE A 200 13.62 -12.18 5.21
CA ILE A 200 13.51 -10.79 4.69
C ILE A 200 13.94 -9.74 5.71
N ARG A 201 14.29 -8.55 5.23
CA ARG A 201 14.41 -7.32 6.02
C ARG A 201 13.54 -6.23 5.42
N LEU A 202 12.76 -5.53 6.24
CA LEU A 202 12.10 -4.29 5.87
C LEU A 202 13.00 -3.11 6.28
N ARG A 203 13.30 -2.21 5.37
CA ARG A 203 14.14 -1.03 5.64
C ARG A 203 13.71 0.17 4.80
N ALA A 204 14.24 1.35 5.10
CA ALA A 204 14.11 2.49 4.21
C ALA A 204 14.71 2.19 2.83
N TRP A 205 14.10 2.75 1.79
CA TRP A 205 14.67 2.79 0.44
C TRP A 205 15.92 3.67 0.40
N ARG A 206 16.91 3.23 -0.36
CA ARG A 206 18.21 3.89 -0.56
C ARG A 206 18.33 4.36 -2.01
N ALA A 207 19.24 5.30 -2.25
CA ALA A 207 19.46 5.88 -3.57
C ALA A 207 19.99 4.85 -4.60
N ASP A 208 20.61 3.76 -4.13
CA ASP A 208 21.19 2.68 -4.92
C ASP A 208 20.28 1.45 -5.09
N ASP A 209 19.05 1.47 -4.54
CA ASP A 209 18.04 0.41 -4.74
C ASP A 209 17.37 0.47 -6.12
N ILE A 210 18.10 0.93 -7.13
CA ILE A 210 17.59 1.11 -8.49
C ILE A 210 17.22 -0.28 -9.03
N PRO A 211 15.96 -0.50 -9.47
CA PRO A 211 15.58 -1.78 -10.06
C PRO A 211 16.40 -2.03 -11.32
N VAL A 212 16.78 -3.29 -11.55
CA VAL A 212 17.54 -3.69 -12.74
C VAL A 212 16.64 -3.64 -13.98
N ASP A 213 15.45 -4.22 -13.87
CA ASP A 213 14.50 -4.35 -14.96
C ASP A 213 13.31 -3.38 -14.79
N PRO A 214 12.69 -2.95 -15.90
CA PRO A 214 11.41 -2.25 -15.83
C PRO A 214 10.31 -3.16 -15.24
N PRO A 215 9.21 -2.57 -14.73
CA PRO A 215 8.06 -3.34 -14.27
C PRO A 215 7.53 -4.32 -15.33
N ASP A 216 7.34 -5.59 -14.94
CA ASP A 216 6.73 -6.60 -15.80
C ASP A 216 5.23 -6.29 -16.08
N PRO A 217 4.57 -6.99 -17.03
CA PRO A 217 3.17 -6.68 -17.37
C PRO A 217 2.21 -6.72 -16.17
N ALA A 218 2.40 -7.67 -15.26
CA ALA A 218 1.57 -7.77 -14.05
C ALA A 218 1.78 -6.57 -13.11
N LEU A 219 3.03 -6.19 -12.86
CA LEU A 219 3.34 -5.04 -12.01
C LEU A 219 2.86 -3.73 -12.64
N SER A 220 3.09 -3.56 -13.94
CA SER A 220 2.63 -2.41 -14.73
C SER A 220 1.10 -2.25 -14.65
N ARG A 221 0.37 -3.35 -14.85
CA ARG A 221 -1.09 -3.37 -14.75
C ARG A 221 -1.54 -2.98 -13.34
N TYR A 222 -1.15 -3.74 -12.32
CA TYR A 222 -1.78 -3.63 -11.00
C TYR A 222 -1.25 -2.51 -10.11
N MET A 223 -0.03 -2.02 -10.34
CA MET A 223 0.50 -0.88 -9.58
C MET A 223 0.31 0.46 -10.28
N MET A 224 -0.21 0.48 -11.52
CA MET A 224 -0.56 1.71 -12.26
C MET A 224 0.55 2.77 -12.21
N GLY A 225 1.79 2.38 -12.52
CA GLY A 225 2.96 3.28 -12.50
C GLY A 225 3.48 3.67 -11.11
N SER A 226 2.93 3.10 -10.03
CA SER A 226 3.41 3.36 -8.67
C SER A 226 4.70 2.61 -8.30
N ALA A 227 5.06 1.56 -9.05
CA ALA A 227 6.35 0.89 -8.93
C ALA A 227 7.44 1.69 -9.68
N PRO A 228 8.69 1.70 -9.17
CA PRO A 228 9.77 2.45 -9.82
C PRO A 228 10.18 1.81 -11.14
N THR A 229 10.69 2.64 -12.06
CA THR A 229 11.46 2.20 -13.22
C THR A 229 12.95 2.53 -13.00
N PRO A 230 13.89 1.87 -13.69
CA PRO A 230 15.31 2.16 -13.56
C PRO A 230 15.62 3.66 -13.79
N ASN A 231 15.06 4.23 -14.86
CA ASN A 231 15.28 5.64 -15.23
C ASN A 231 14.53 6.64 -14.33
N GLY A 232 13.41 6.23 -13.71
CA GLY A 232 12.56 7.09 -12.88
C GLY A 232 12.83 6.97 -11.38
N PHE A 233 13.77 6.13 -10.94
CA PHE A 233 13.93 5.74 -9.54
C PHE A 233 14.21 6.91 -8.59
N GLN A 234 15.09 7.86 -8.96
CA GLN A 234 15.43 8.97 -8.07
C GLN A 234 14.25 9.91 -7.81
N GLN A 235 13.47 10.22 -8.86
CA GLN A 235 12.24 10.99 -8.72
C GLN A 235 11.20 10.20 -7.92
N TRP A 236 11.07 8.90 -8.20
CA TRP A 236 10.19 8.01 -7.47
C TRP A 236 10.52 8.01 -5.97
N LEU A 237 11.79 7.86 -5.60
CA LEU A 237 12.28 7.86 -4.22
C LEU A 237 12.01 9.20 -3.53
N THR A 238 12.32 10.31 -4.21
CA THR A 238 12.06 11.66 -3.72
C THR A 238 10.59 11.82 -3.33
N VAL A 239 9.65 11.43 -4.21
CA VAL A 239 8.21 11.50 -3.92
C VAL A 239 7.82 10.71 -2.66
N ARG A 240 8.44 9.55 -2.40
CA ARG A 240 8.10 8.76 -1.20
C ARG A 240 8.64 9.42 0.07
N GLN A 241 9.83 10.01 -0.01
CA GLN A 241 10.40 10.80 1.07
C GLN A 241 9.57 12.09 1.33
N GLU A 242 8.97 12.69 0.30
CA GLU A 242 8.07 13.85 0.44
C GLU A 242 6.81 13.43 1.21
N ARG A 243 6.17 12.33 0.80
CA ARG A 243 4.99 11.76 1.48
C ARG A 243 5.28 11.33 2.92
N GLN A 244 6.49 10.85 3.21
CA GLN A 244 6.96 10.57 4.57
C GLN A 244 7.10 11.85 5.40
N ALA A 245 7.68 12.89 4.80
CA ALA A 245 7.88 14.18 5.45
C ALA A 245 6.55 14.85 5.80
N GLU A 246 5.53 14.67 4.97
CA GLU A 246 4.17 15.22 5.13
C GLU A 246 3.26 14.39 6.05
N GLY A 247 3.79 13.32 6.66
CA GLY A 247 3.03 12.45 7.55
C GLY A 247 1.97 11.61 6.82
N GLU A 248 2.07 11.46 5.50
CA GLU A 248 1.08 10.71 4.71
C GLU A 248 1.28 9.20 4.84
N GLY A 249 2.53 8.74 4.93
CA GLY A 249 2.83 7.32 4.85
C GLY A 249 4.25 6.94 5.26
N ALA A 250 4.46 5.66 5.49
CA ALA A 250 5.76 5.02 5.65
C ALA A 250 5.93 3.95 4.55
N PHE A 251 7.11 3.92 3.94
CA PHE A 251 7.37 3.17 2.70
C PHE A 251 8.64 2.34 2.89
N TRP A 252 8.49 1.03 2.98
CA TRP A 252 9.60 0.10 3.18
C TRP A 252 10.01 -0.55 1.87
N CYS A 253 11.32 -0.71 1.71
CA CYS A 253 11.91 -1.68 0.81
C CYS A 253 11.87 -3.04 1.52
N ILE A 254 11.38 -4.06 0.82
CA ILE A 254 11.55 -5.45 1.22
C ILE A 254 12.89 -5.89 0.62
N ALA A 255 13.87 -6.19 1.46
CA ALA A 255 15.22 -6.55 1.04
C ALA A 255 15.57 -7.98 1.46
N ASP A 256 16.42 -8.63 0.67
CA ASP A 256 17.07 -9.88 1.04
C ASP A 256 18.02 -9.64 2.22
N PRO A 257 17.97 -10.43 3.30
CA PRO A 257 18.73 -10.14 4.52
C PRO A 257 20.24 -10.36 4.36
N THR A 258 20.68 -11.10 3.34
CA THR A 258 22.09 -11.47 3.12
C THR A 258 22.76 -10.52 2.14
N SER A 259 22.15 -10.33 0.97
CA SER A 259 22.65 -9.47 -0.11
C SER A 259 22.18 -8.02 -0.01
N ASP A 260 21.19 -7.73 0.83
CA ASP A 260 20.50 -6.44 0.96
C ASP A 260 19.84 -5.92 -0.33
N ARG A 261 19.72 -6.79 -1.35
CA ARG A 261 19.07 -6.50 -2.62
C ARG A 261 17.57 -6.25 -2.41
N ALA A 262 17.04 -5.20 -3.03
CA ALA A 262 15.61 -4.93 -3.06
C ALA A 262 14.85 -6.05 -3.79
N LEU A 263 13.81 -6.58 -3.13
CA LEU A 263 12.91 -7.62 -3.63
C LEU A 263 11.51 -7.07 -3.95
N GLY A 264 11.22 -5.85 -3.51
CA GLY A 264 9.91 -5.21 -3.67
C GLY A 264 9.66 -4.11 -2.65
N GLY A 265 8.41 -3.67 -2.57
CA GLY A 265 7.98 -2.63 -1.63
C GLY A 265 6.75 -3.05 -0.83
N ILE A 266 6.66 -2.60 0.41
CA ILE A 266 5.45 -2.61 1.23
C ILE A 266 5.30 -1.27 1.93
N GLN A 267 4.09 -0.72 1.94
CA GLN A 267 3.85 0.65 2.41
C GLN A 267 2.54 0.76 3.17
N LEU A 268 2.52 1.64 4.19
CA LEU A 268 1.34 2.09 4.90
C LEU A 268 1.14 3.58 4.58
N PHE A 269 -0.02 3.97 4.06
CA PHE A 269 -0.26 5.33 3.57
C PHE A 269 -1.70 5.81 3.84
N ARG A 270 -1.98 7.08 3.53
CA ARG A 270 -3.21 7.81 3.91
C ARG A 270 -3.39 7.96 5.43
N MET A 271 -2.28 8.16 6.15
CA MET A 271 -2.26 8.34 7.60
C MET A 271 -2.43 9.80 8.05
N ASN A 272 -2.39 10.76 7.13
CA ASN A 272 -2.54 12.20 7.39
C ASN A 272 -4.01 12.69 7.33
N SER A 273 -5.00 11.78 7.38
CA SER A 273 -6.41 12.12 7.35
C SER A 273 -6.99 12.15 8.77
N PRO A 274 -7.44 13.31 9.30
CA PRO A 274 -7.99 13.39 10.66
C PRO A 274 -9.23 12.51 10.87
N VAL A 275 -10.09 12.41 9.86
CA VAL A 275 -11.32 11.59 9.92
C VAL A 275 -11.04 10.09 9.90
N HIS A 276 -9.85 9.66 9.48
CA HIS A 276 -9.40 8.28 9.50
C HIS A 276 -8.21 8.07 10.46
N ALA A 277 -8.06 8.92 11.47
CA ALA A 277 -6.94 8.84 12.42
C ALA A 277 -6.81 7.43 13.02
N GLY A 278 -5.61 6.86 12.98
CA GLY A 278 -5.35 5.48 13.44
C GLY A 278 -5.68 4.38 12.42
N SER A 279 -6.06 4.74 11.19
CA SER A 279 -6.17 3.83 10.05
C SER A 279 -5.08 4.07 9.01
N ALA A 280 -4.72 3.04 8.24
CA ALA A 280 -3.87 3.18 7.07
C ALA A 280 -4.31 2.26 5.93
N MET A 281 -4.01 2.65 4.69
CA MET A 281 -4.03 1.75 3.54
C MET A 281 -2.70 1.00 3.45
N VAL A 282 -2.75 -0.30 3.15
CA VAL A 282 -1.57 -1.10 2.80
C VAL A 282 -1.52 -1.32 1.29
N ALA A 283 -0.33 -1.15 0.72
CA ALA A 283 -0.03 -1.53 -0.65
C ALA A 283 1.34 -2.20 -0.70
N TYR A 284 1.54 -3.05 -1.71
CA TYR A 284 2.75 -3.84 -1.82
C TYR A 284 2.96 -4.32 -3.25
N TRP A 285 4.19 -4.67 -3.57
CA TRP A 285 4.58 -5.29 -4.83
C TRP A 285 5.91 -6.02 -4.68
N LEU A 286 6.14 -7.00 -5.55
CA LEU A 286 7.38 -7.78 -5.61
C LEU A 286 7.95 -7.81 -7.03
N THR A 287 9.27 -7.84 -7.13
CA THR A 287 9.98 -8.16 -8.39
C THR A 287 9.65 -9.59 -8.83
N PRO A 288 9.71 -9.91 -10.14
CA PRO A 288 9.34 -11.23 -10.65
C PRO A 288 10.08 -12.39 -9.95
N ASP A 289 11.38 -12.23 -9.68
CA ASP A 289 12.25 -13.21 -9.03
C ASP A 289 12.01 -13.39 -7.51
N ALA A 290 11.25 -12.48 -6.90
CA ALA A 290 10.86 -12.56 -5.49
C ALA A 290 9.49 -13.24 -5.28
N ARG A 291 8.68 -13.42 -6.33
CA ARG A 291 7.34 -14.01 -6.23
C ARG A 291 7.42 -15.52 -5.96
N GLY A 292 6.39 -16.07 -5.32
CA GLY A 292 6.30 -17.51 -5.01
C GLY A 292 7.21 -18.00 -3.87
N ARG A 293 8.11 -17.15 -3.33
CA ARG A 293 9.10 -17.50 -2.30
C ARG A 293 8.65 -17.19 -0.85
N GLY A 294 7.38 -16.85 -0.64
CA GLY A 294 6.86 -16.48 0.69
C GLY A 294 7.25 -15.08 1.19
N VAL A 295 8.03 -14.30 0.41
CA VAL A 295 8.54 -12.96 0.76
C VAL A 295 7.47 -12.02 1.31
N LEU A 296 6.32 -11.92 0.64
CA LEU A 296 5.25 -11.02 1.06
C LEU A 296 4.57 -11.47 2.37
N ARG A 297 4.45 -12.79 2.60
CA ARG A 297 3.94 -13.32 3.87
C ARG A 297 4.86 -12.93 5.02
N ALA A 298 6.17 -13.12 4.84
CA ALA A 298 7.17 -12.72 5.83
C ALA A 298 7.16 -11.20 6.07
N ALA A 299 6.97 -10.38 5.02
CA ALA A 299 6.82 -8.94 5.15
C ALA A 299 5.59 -8.55 5.97
N PHE A 300 4.42 -9.17 5.76
CA PHE A 300 3.24 -8.96 6.60
C PHE A 300 3.46 -9.42 8.05
N ASP A 301 4.09 -10.57 8.25
CA ASP A 301 4.38 -11.10 9.59
C ASP A 301 5.31 -10.17 10.39
N ALA A 302 6.25 -9.50 9.73
CA ALA A 302 7.12 -8.49 10.34
C ALA A 302 6.43 -7.12 10.53
N LEU A 303 5.65 -6.65 9.55
CA LEU A 303 5.06 -5.31 9.56
C LEU A 303 3.88 -5.19 10.52
N LEU A 304 2.98 -6.18 10.57
CA LEU A 304 1.71 -6.07 11.30
C LEU A 304 1.90 -5.86 12.82
N PRO A 305 2.83 -6.55 13.52
CA PRO A 305 3.12 -6.25 14.93
C PRO A 305 3.59 -4.81 15.16
N HIS A 306 4.40 -4.26 14.23
CA HIS A 306 4.84 -2.86 14.30
C HIS A 306 3.68 -1.89 14.04
N ALA A 307 2.85 -2.17 13.02
CA ALA A 307 1.72 -1.33 12.63
C ALA A 307 0.69 -1.17 13.77
N PHE A 308 0.31 -2.27 14.41
CA PHE A 308 -0.66 -2.27 15.51
C PHE A 308 -0.05 -2.05 16.90
N GLY A 309 1.29 -2.12 17.00
CA GLY A 309 2.03 -2.04 18.26
C GLY A 309 1.89 -0.68 18.94
N ASN A 310 2.10 -0.67 20.27
CA ASN A 310 2.00 0.54 21.09
C ASN A 310 3.05 1.60 20.66
N PRO A 311 2.65 2.85 20.39
CA PRO A 311 3.57 3.93 20.05
C PRO A 311 4.71 4.15 21.05
N ARG A 312 4.45 3.94 22.35
CA ARG A 312 5.47 4.07 23.41
C ARG A 312 6.54 2.96 23.37
N ALA A 313 6.21 1.83 22.76
CA ALA A 313 7.12 0.70 22.54
C ALA A 313 7.70 0.68 21.11
N GLY A 314 7.54 1.77 20.36
CA GLY A 314 8.05 1.89 18.99
C GLY A 314 7.13 1.31 17.91
N GLY A 315 5.88 0.97 18.22
CA GLY A 315 4.86 0.66 17.21
C GLY A 315 4.23 1.92 16.59
N MET A 316 3.29 1.73 15.66
CA MET A 316 2.59 2.85 15.00
C MET A 316 1.23 3.19 15.64
N GLY A 317 0.68 2.30 16.48
CA GLY A 317 -0.59 2.52 17.19
C GLY A 317 -1.83 2.52 16.30
N LEU A 318 -1.74 1.97 15.08
CA LEU A 318 -2.90 1.83 14.21
C LEU A 318 -3.91 0.86 14.83
N HIS A 319 -5.19 1.04 14.51
CA HIS A 319 -6.26 0.12 14.90
C HIS A 319 -6.89 -0.59 13.70
N ARG A 320 -6.62 -0.11 12.46
CA ARG A 320 -7.18 -0.67 11.23
C ARG A 320 -6.23 -0.50 10.05
N LEU A 321 -6.13 -1.56 9.25
CA LEU A 321 -5.50 -1.54 7.93
C LEU A 321 -6.54 -1.89 6.87
N ALA A 322 -6.48 -1.24 5.71
CA ALA A 322 -7.30 -1.56 4.55
C ALA A 322 -6.46 -1.77 3.29
N ALA A 323 -6.94 -2.59 2.37
CA ALA A 323 -6.30 -2.81 1.07
C ALA A 323 -7.36 -2.87 -0.02
N ASN A 324 -7.04 -2.29 -1.16
CA ASN A 324 -7.88 -2.35 -2.36
C ASN A 324 -7.17 -3.21 -3.39
N VAL A 325 -7.89 -4.18 -3.94
CA VAL A 325 -7.34 -5.18 -4.84
C VAL A 325 -8.25 -5.35 -6.04
N ASP A 326 -7.67 -5.34 -7.22
CA ASP A 326 -8.37 -5.72 -8.43
C ASP A 326 -8.90 -7.17 -8.34
N ALA A 327 -10.15 -7.39 -8.75
CA ALA A 327 -10.79 -8.70 -8.65
C ALA A 327 -10.12 -9.81 -9.47
N ASP A 328 -9.31 -9.47 -10.48
CA ASP A 328 -8.52 -10.39 -11.28
C ASP A 328 -7.11 -10.61 -10.70
N ASN A 329 -6.67 -9.78 -9.74
CA ASN A 329 -5.39 -9.95 -9.06
C ASN A 329 -5.48 -11.01 -7.95
N LEU A 330 -5.57 -12.27 -8.37
CA LEU A 330 -5.68 -13.45 -7.52
C LEU A 330 -4.48 -13.59 -6.55
N ALA A 331 -3.28 -13.18 -6.97
CA ALA A 331 -2.09 -13.26 -6.13
C ALA A 331 -2.18 -12.33 -4.92
N SER A 332 -2.64 -11.09 -5.12
CA SER A 332 -2.86 -10.10 -4.05
C SER A 332 -3.97 -10.54 -3.10
N GLN A 333 -5.09 -11.05 -3.64
CA GLN A 333 -6.16 -11.60 -2.80
C GLN A 333 -5.66 -12.74 -1.90
N ARG A 334 -4.90 -13.69 -2.47
CA ARG A 334 -4.28 -14.80 -1.70
C ARG A 334 -3.35 -14.27 -0.62
N ALA A 335 -2.54 -13.26 -0.91
CA ALA A 335 -1.62 -12.67 0.07
C ALA A 335 -2.36 -12.03 1.25
N LEU A 336 -3.44 -11.29 0.99
CA LEU A 336 -4.25 -10.67 2.04
C LEU A 336 -4.96 -11.70 2.92
N TRP A 337 -5.58 -12.72 2.32
CA TRP A 337 -6.19 -13.82 3.08
C TRP A 337 -5.17 -14.58 3.93
N ALA A 338 -3.98 -14.86 3.39
CA ALA A 338 -2.90 -15.51 4.13
C ALA A 338 -2.32 -14.63 5.26
N ALA A 339 -2.43 -13.30 5.14
CA ALA A 339 -2.07 -12.35 6.18
C ALA A 339 -3.17 -12.18 7.26
N GLY A 340 -4.37 -12.73 7.02
CA GLY A 340 -5.52 -12.68 7.93
C GLY A 340 -6.49 -11.53 7.68
N PHE A 341 -6.38 -10.82 6.55
CA PHE A 341 -7.35 -9.80 6.16
C PHE A 341 -8.68 -10.45 5.76
N ARG A 342 -9.79 -9.78 6.07
CA ARG A 342 -11.14 -10.13 5.63
C ARG A 342 -11.58 -9.23 4.48
N ARG A 343 -12.37 -9.76 3.54
CA ARG A 343 -12.99 -8.94 2.49
C ARG A 343 -14.20 -8.22 3.08
N SER A 344 -14.20 -6.89 3.06
CA SER A 344 -15.27 -6.05 3.59
C SER A 344 -16.18 -5.46 2.51
N GLY A 345 -15.74 -5.39 1.25
CA GLY A 345 -16.53 -4.77 0.19
C GLY A 345 -16.16 -5.20 -1.22
N VAL A 346 -17.07 -4.91 -2.16
CA VAL A 346 -16.86 -5.03 -3.61
C VAL A 346 -17.47 -3.80 -4.29
N GLU A 347 -16.66 -3.05 -5.02
CA GLU A 347 -17.10 -1.95 -5.88
C GLU A 347 -17.05 -2.44 -7.34
N GLN A 348 -18.20 -2.48 -8.01
CA GLN A 348 -18.29 -3.01 -9.37
C GLN A 348 -17.80 -1.96 -10.39
N GLN A 349 -17.06 -2.41 -11.41
CA GLN A 349 -16.58 -1.57 -12.52
C GLN A 349 -15.81 -0.30 -12.09
N SER A 350 -15.17 -0.33 -10.93
CA SER A 350 -14.47 0.82 -10.35
C SER A 350 -13.04 0.99 -10.84
N LEU A 351 -12.46 -0.06 -11.45
CA LEU A 351 -11.09 -0.06 -11.95
C LEU A 351 -11.09 -0.16 -13.47
N THR A 352 -10.32 0.72 -14.11
CA THR A 352 -10.12 0.74 -15.56
C THR A 352 -8.63 0.73 -15.87
N TYR A 353 -8.27 -0.06 -16.87
CA TYR A 353 -6.92 -0.13 -17.41
C TYR A 353 -6.97 0.16 -18.90
N ALA A 354 -5.86 0.64 -19.47
CA ALA A 354 -5.76 0.78 -20.91
C ALA A 354 -5.94 -0.60 -21.56
N ASP A 355 -6.82 -0.68 -22.56
CA ASP A 355 -7.10 -1.88 -23.36
C ASP A 355 -7.84 -3.05 -22.67
N ASP A 356 -8.29 -2.87 -21.42
CA ASP A 356 -9.05 -3.88 -20.66
C ASP A 356 -10.50 -3.44 -20.38
N PRO A 357 -11.44 -4.39 -20.25
CA PRO A 357 -12.76 -4.10 -19.72
C PRO A 357 -12.68 -3.63 -18.25
N PRO A 358 -13.60 -2.78 -17.77
CA PRO A 358 -13.66 -2.38 -16.37
C PRO A 358 -13.80 -3.59 -15.44
N THR A 359 -13.03 -3.60 -14.36
CA THR A 359 -13.01 -4.66 -13.35
C THR A 359 -13.54 -4.15 -12.00
N ALA A 360 -13.89 -5.07 -11.11
CA ALA A 360 -14.30 -4.73 -9.76
C ALA A 360 -13.11 -4.52 -8.82
N GLN A 361 -13.21 -3.57 -7.89
CA GLN A 361 -12.32 -3.46 -6.75
C GLN A 361 -12.87 -4.28 -5.58
N LEU A 362 -12.01 -5.09 -4.99
CA LEU A 362 -12.26 -5.78 -3.74
C LEU A 362 -11.60 -4.99 -2.61
N THR A 363 -12.38 -4.69 -1.57
CA THR A 363 -11.88 -4.03 -0.37
C THR A 363 -11.66 -5.08 0.70
N PHE A 364 -10.46 -5.06 1.26
CA PHE A 364 -10.04 -5.89 2.39
C PHE A 364 -9.73 -5.01 3.59
N GLU A 365 -9.92 -5.56 4.77
CA GLU A 365 -9.54 -4.91 6.02
C GLU A 365 -8.98 -5.91 7.03
N LEU A 366 -8.23 -5.36 7.98
CA LEU A 366 -7.73 -6.06 9.14
C LEU A 366 -7.79 -5.10 10.33
N LEU A 367 -8.46 -5.52 11.40
CA LEU A 367 -8.53 -4.77 12.65
C LEU A 367 -7.44 -5.27 13.61
N ARG A 368 -7.00 -4.39 14.51
CA ARG A 368 -6.02 -4.75 15.55
C ARG A 368 -6.49 -5.90 16.42
N ASP A 369 -7.78 -5.94 16.73
CA ASP A 369 -8.37 -6.88 17.70
C ASP A 369 -8.92 -8.15 17.02
N ASP A 370 -8.70 -8.31 15.72
CA ASP A 370 -9.07 -9.52 14.98
C ASP A 370 -8.22 -10.73 15.40
N ASP A 371 -8.84 -11.91 15.50
CA ASP A 371 -8.13 -13.19 15.65
C ASP A 371 -7.46 -13.59 14.32
N ARG A 372 -6.31 -12.97 14.04
CA ARG A 372 -5.58 -13.19 12.77
C ARG A 372 -5.30 -14.66 12.50
N PRO A 373 -4.77 -15.48 13.44
CA PRO A 373 -4.56 -16.91 13.20
C PRO A 373 -5.83 -17.63 12.76
N ALA A 374 -6.98 -17.37 13.38
CA ALA A 374 -8.24 -17.98 13.00
C ALA A 374 -8.80 -17.48 11.65
N GLN A 375 -8.50 -16.24 11.28
CA GLN A 375 -8.96 -15.63 10.03
C GLN A 375 -8.11 -15.99 8.82
N ARG A 376 -6.88 -16.48 9.03
CA ARG A 376 -5.99 -16.88 7.93
C ARG A 376 -6.68 -17.93 7.08
N ALA A 377 -6.85 -17.60 5.81
CA ALA A 377 -7.36 -18.52 4.83
C ALA A 377 -6.23 -18.94 3.90
N HIS A 378 -6.22 -20.24 3.59
CA HIS A 378 -5.32 -20.82 2.61
C HIS A 378 -6.14 -21.26 1.40
N ALA A 379 -5.57 -21.07 0.22
CA ALA A 379 -6.19 -21.55 -1.00
C ALA A 379 -6.30 -23.08 -0.92
N LEU A 380 -7.49 -23.61 -1.16
CA LEU A 380 -7.65 -25.04 -1.34
C LEU A 380 -7.27 -25.39 -2.78
N PRO A 381 -6.37 -26.38 -2.99
CA PRO A 381 -6.03 -26.79 -4.35
C PRO A 381 -7.27 -27.39 -5.02
N VAL A 382 -7.37 -27.20 -6.34
CA VAL A 382 -8.34 -27.90 -7.19
C VAL A 382 -7.60 -29.10 -7.79
N PRO A 383 -7.67 -30.30 -7.19
CA PRO A 383 -7.00 -31.46 -7.73
C PRO A 383 -7.63 -31.88 -9.06
N MET A 384 -6.87 -32.56 -9.90
CA MET A 384 -7.42 -33.23 -11.06
C MET A 384 -7.88 -34.63 -10.64
N LEU A 385 -9.19 -34.89 -10.72
CA LEU A 385 -9.78 -36.21 -10.43
C LEU A 385 -10.14 -36.89 -11.76
N ARG A 386 -9.79 -38.16 -11.91
CA ARG A 386 -10.09 -38.95 -13.12
C ARG A 386 -11.05 -40.07 -12.77
N THR A 387 -12.02 -40.26 -13.64
CA THR A 387 -12.95 -41.38 -13.61
C THR A 387 -12.91 -42.10 -14.96
N ASP A 388 -13.75 -43.11 -15.15
CA ASP A 388 -13.79 -43.88 -16.40
C ASP A 388 -14.12 -43.00 -17.63
N ARG A 389 -15.01 -42.01 -17.45
CA ARG A 389 -15.51 -41.17 -18.56
C ARG A 389 -15.22 -39.68 -18.37
N LEU A 390 -14.76 -39.24 -17.20
CA LEU A 390 -14.63 -37.83 -16.86
C LEU A 390 -13.24 -37.46 -16.35
N VAL A 391 -12.88 -36.21 -16.61
CA VAL A 391 -11.77 -35.52 -15.95
C VAL A 391 -12.34 -34.31 -15.23
N LEU A 392 -12.30 -34.32 -13.89
CA LEU A 392 -12.64 -33.17 -13.08
C LEU A 392 -11.37 -32.35 -12.87
N ARG A 393 -11.34 -31.12 -13.37
CA ARG A 393 -10.13 -30.29 -13.39
C ARG A 393 -10.47 -28.82 -13.14
N GLU A 394 -9.44 -28.00 -12.93
CA GLU A 394 -9.62 -26.55 -12.89
C GLU A 394 -10.18 -26.03 -14.23
N TRP A 395 -10.98 -24.96 -14.14
CA TRP A 395 -11.45 -24.21 -15.30
C TRP A 395 -10.30 -23.44 -15.95
N ARG A 396 -10.23 -23.52 -17.28
CA ARG A 396 -9.18 -22.94 -18.13
C ARG A 396 -9.78 -21.89 -19.03
N ASP A 397 -9.00 -20.89 -19.43
CA ASP A 397 -9.46 -19.85 -20.35
C ASP A 397 -9.95 -20.42 -21.70
N THR A 398 -9.44 -21.59 -22.10
CA THR A 398 -9.87 -22.34 -23.29
C THR A 398 -11.25 -23.00 -23.16
N ASP A 399 -11.79 -23.12 -21.94
CA ASP A 399 -13.15 -23.65 -21.71
C ASP A 399 -14.23 -22.59 -21.98
N ARG A 400 -13.83 -21.40 -22.45
CA ARG A 400 -14.76 -20.33 -22.80
C ARG A 400 -15.79 -20.83 -23.82
N PRO A 401 -17.10 -20.64 -23.58
CA PRO A 401 -18.14 -21.02 -24.52
C PRO A 401 -17.90 -20.43 -25.92
N VAL A 402 -18.12 -21.25 -26.95
CA VAL A 402 -18.03 -20.81 -28.36
C VAL A 402 -19.15 -19.84 -28.70
N SER A 403 -20.33 -20.00 -28.10
CA SER A 403 -21.46 -19.09 -28.15
C SER A 403 -22.09 -18.95 -26.77
N ASP A 404 -22.96 -17.96 -26.59
CA ASP A 404 -23.75 -17.87 -25.36
C ASP A 404 -24.62 -19.13 -25.21
N PRO A 405 -24.75 -19.65 -23.97
CA PRO A 405 -25.56 -20.84 -23.71
C PRO A 405 -27.04 -20.55 -24.02
N ALA A 406 -27.70 -21.52 -24.66
CA ALA A 406 -29.14 -21.42 -24.93
C ALA A 406 -29.95 -21.42 -23.63
N PRO A 407 -31.14 -20.76 -23.61
CA PRO A 407 -32.09 -20.90 -22.51
C PRO A 407 -32.37 -22.38 -22.25
N ASP A 408 -32.31 -22.76 -20.98
CA ASP A 408 -32.46 -24.14 -20.55
C ASP A 408 -33.61 -24.22 -19.53
N PRO A 409 -34.80 -24.66 -19.96
CA PRO A 409 -35.97 -24.71 -19.09
C PRO A 409 -35.78 -25.60 -17.85
N VAL A 410 -34.95 -26.64 -17.97
CA VAL A 410 -34.67 -27.55 -16.85
C VAL A 410 -33.81 -26.84 -15.81
N LEU A 411 -32.77 -26.10 -16.22
CA LEU A 411 -32.01 -25.28 -15.27
C LEU A 411 -32.88 -24.15 -14.70
N ALA A 412 -33.67 -23.50 -15.54
CA ALA A 412 -34.55 -22.39 -15.16
C ALA A 412 -35.50 -22.78 -14.01
N ALA A 413 -36.08 -23.98 -14.08
CA ALA A 413 -37.02 -24.48 -13.07
C ALA A 413 -36.35 -25.04 -11.80
N ASN A 414 -35.09 -25.50 -11.88
CA ASN A 414 -34.48 -26.33 -10.83
C ASN A 414 -33.26 -25.75 -10.12
N MET A 415 -32.71 -24.64 -10.62
CA MET A 415 -31.54 -23.98 -10.06
C MET A 415 -31.90 -22.60 -9.53
N GLY A 416 -31.22 -22.14 -8.47
CA GLY A 416 -31.40 -20.78 -7.95
C GLY A 416 -30.41 -19.75 -8.50
N VAL A 417 -29.42 -20.21 -9.27
CA VAL A 417 -28.41 -19.38 -9.93
C VAL A 417 -28.03 -20.06 -11.25
N ASP A 418 -28.01 -19.34 -12.37
CA ASP A 418 -27.45 -19.88 -13.61
C ASP A 418 -25.93 -19.86 -13.46
N LEU A 419 -25.35 -21.06 -13.42
CA LEU A 419 -23.93 -21.24 -13.23
C LEU A 419 -23.18 -21.20 -14.56
N ARG A 420 -23.89 -21.18 -15.71
CA ARG A 420 -23.29 -21.13 -17.04
C ARG A 420 -22.94 -19.68 -17.40
N PRO A 421 -21.67 -19.37 -17.66
CA PRO A 421 -21.27 -18.03 -18.09
C PRO A 421 -21.70 -17.77 -19.53
N THR A 422 -22.05 -16.52 -19.84
CA THR A 422 -22.04 -16.03 -21.21
C THR A 422 -20.61 -15.96 -21.74
N ARG A 423 -20.43 -16.02 -23.05
CA ARG A 423 -19.12 -15.88 -23.70
C ARG A 423 -18.49 -14.53 -23.37
N SER A 424 -19.28 -13.46 -23.32
CA SER A 424 -18.82 -12.11 -22.94
C SER A 424 -18.54 -11.98 -21.44
N GLY A 425 -19.27 -12.69 -20.60
CA GLY A 425 -19.11 -12.71 -19.13
C GLY A 425 -18.05 -13.68 -18.62
N TRP A 426 -17.42 -14.46 -19.50
CA TRP A 426 -16.50 -15.54 -19.15
C TRP A 426 -15.37 -15.12 -18.20
N SER A 427 -14.61 -14.09 -18.56
CA SER A 427 -13.45 -13.67 -17.78
C SER A 427 -13.84 -13.29 -16.36
N THR A 428 -14.91 -12.51 -16.20
CA THR A 428 -15.46 -12.13 -14.90
C THR A 428 -15.95 -13.34 -14.09
N TRP A 429 -16.62 -14.29 -14.76
CA TRP A 429 -17.08 -15.52 -14.11
C TRP A 429 -15.91 -16.39 -13.64
N LEU A 430 -14.89 -16.59 -14.49
CA LEU A 430 -13.72 -17.40 -14.20
C LEU A 430 -12.88 -16.80 -13.08
N ALA A 431 -12.68 -15.47 -13.09
CA ALA A 431 -11.99 -14.75 -12.01
C ALA A 431 -12.72 -14.91 -10.66
N ARG A 432 -14.05 -14.78 -10.65
CA ARG A 432 -14.88 -15.03 -9.45
C ARG A 432 -14.75 -16.47 -8.97
N HIS A 433 -14.73 -17.44 -9.89
CA HIS A 433 -14.58 -18.85 -9.56
C HIS A 433 -13.21 -19.14 -8.92
N ARG A 434 -12.13 -18.67 -9.54
CA ARG A 434 -10.76 -18.79 -9.00
C ARG A 434 -10.62 -18.09 -7.65
N SER A 435 -11.18 -16.88 -7.49
CA SER A 435 -11.18 -16.12 -6.23
C SER A 435 -11.83 -16.89 -5.06
N ARG A 436 -12.93 -17.61 -5.31
CA ARG A 436 -13.61 -18.43 -4.28
C ARG A 436 -12.72 -19.56 -3.74
N ALA A 437 -11.84 -20.13 -4.56
CA ALA A 437 -10.91 -21.16 -4.11
C ALA A 437 -9.81 -20.63 -3.18
N LEU A 438 -9.48 -19.34 -3.30
CA LEU A 438 -8.38 -18.72 -2.56
C LEU A 438 -8.68 -18.49 -1.08
N ASN A 439 -9.96 -18.35 -0.72
CA ASN A 439 -10.37 -18.08 0.66
C ASN A 439 -10.63 -19.35 1.49
N GLY A 440 -10.37 -20.52 0.91
CA GLY A 440 -10.51 -21.81 1.59
C GLY A 440 -11.95 -22.23 1.88
N ARG A 441 -12.96 -21.60 1.28
CA ARG A 441 -14.39 -21.91 1.52
C ARG A 441 -15.08 -22.62 0.36
N SER A 442 -14.37 -22.87 -0.73
CA SER A 442 -14.93 -23.57 -1.88
C SER A 442 -13.84 -24.23 -2.72
N VAL A 443 -14.16 -25.37 -3.31
CA VAL A 443 -13.39 -26.02 -4.37
C VAL A 443 -14.37 -26.39 -5.48
N GLY A 444 -14.09 -25.98 -6.71
CA GLY A 444 -14.96 -26.23 -7.85
C GLY A 444 -14.18 -26.76 -9.05
N TRP A 445 -14.79 -27.68 -9.77
CA TRP A 445 -14.24 -28.35 -10.92
C TRP A 445 -15.08 -28.11 -12.17
N CYS A 446 -14.38 -27.97 -13.30
CA CYS A 446 -14.94 -28.27 -14.60
C CYS A 446 -15.10 -29.77 -14.71
N ILE A 447 -16.31 -30.23 -15.04
CA ILE A 447 -16.54 -31.61 -15.46
C ILE A 447 -16.21 -31.67 -16.96
N ALA A 448 -15.13 -32.34 -17.34
CA ALA A 448 -14.74 -32.53 -18.73
C ALA A 448 -14.91 -33.98 -19.17
N ASP A 449 -15.30 -34.19 -20.44
CA ASP A 449 -15.34 -35.52 -21.06
C ASP A 449 -13.92 -36.06 -21.24
N ALA A 450 -13.61 -37.26 -20.75
CA ALA A 450 -12.24 -37.77 -20.74
C ALA A 450 -11.66 -38.04 -22.14
N SER A 451 -12.52 -38.27 -23.14
CA SER A 451 -12.08 -38.57 -24.51
C SER A 451 -11.79 -37.31 -25.33
N THR A 452 -12.50 -36.22 -25.04
CA THR A 452 -12.43 -34.98 -25.83
C THR A 452 -11.89 -33.78 -25.06
N ASP A 453 -11.82 -33.86 -23.73
CA ASP A 453 -11.49 -32.77 -22.79
C ASP A 453 -12.43 -31.54 -22.86
N ASN A 454 -13.56 -31.69 -23.55
CA ASN A 454 -14.60 -30.68 -23.63
C ASN A 454 -15.29 -30.51 -22.27
N ALA A 455 -15.48 -29.26 -21.84
CA ALA A 455 -16.26 -28.93 -20.66
C ALA A 455 -17.74 -29.26 -20.88
N ILE A 456 -18.31 -30.07 -19.99
CA ILE A 456 -19.71 -30.53 -20.07
C ILE A 456 -20.51 -30.22 -18.81
N GLY A 457 -19.92 -29.55 -17.82
CA GLY A 457 -20.60 -29.15 -16.60
C GLY A 457 -19.68 -28.64 -15.51
N SER A 458 -20.24 -28.46 -14.33
CA SER A 458 -19.56 -27.97 -13.13
C SER A 458 -19.97 -28.79 -11.92
N ILE A 459 -19.03 -29.04 -11.01
CA ILE A 459 -19.31 -29.57 -9.67
C ILE A 459 -18.50 -28.77 -8.65
N VAL A 460 -19.10 -28.45 -7.51
CA VAL A 460 -18.48 -27.60 -6.49
C VAL A 460 -18.82 -28.09 -5.10
N VAL A 461 -17.82 -28.08 -4.22
CA VAL A 461 -18.01 -28.06 -2.76
C VAL A 461 -17.87 -26.61 -2.33
N ARG A 462 -18.90 -26.04 -1.70
CA ARG A 462 -18.96 -24.65 -1.25
C ARG A 462 -19.34 -24.58 0.22
N ARG A 463 -19.22 -23.42 0.85
CA ARG A 463 -19.46 -23.24 2.29
C ARG A 463 -18.64 -24.22 3.13
N ILE A 464 -17.41 -24.49 2.70
CA ILE A 464 -16.50 -25.36 3.45
C ILE A 464 -16.21 -24.69 4.79
N ASP A 465 -16.52 -25.40 5.86
CA ASP A 465 -16.16 -25.07 7.23
C ASP A 465 -15.21 -26.17 7.72
N LEU A 466 -13.92 -25.86 7.83
CA LEU A 466 -12.91 -26.84 8.26
C LEU A 466 -12.96 -27.12 9.77
N ARG A 467 -13.65 -26.30 10.57
CA ARG A 467 -13.84 -26.57 12.01
C ARG A 467 -14.98 -27.56 12.22
N LEU A 468 -16.09 -27.35 11.52
CA LEU A 468 -17.21 -28.31 11.48
C LEU A 468 -16.93 -29.50 10.57
N ARG A 469 -15.90 -29.40 9.73
CA ARG A 469 -15.54 -30.36 8.68
C ARG A 469 -16.76 -30.65 7.80
N SER A 470 -17.41 -29.60 7.30
CA SER A 470 -18.61 -29.72 6.48
C SER A 470 -18.56 -28.89 5.21
N GLY A 471 -19.40 -29.22 4.22
CA GLY A 471 -19.56 -28.46 2.99
C GLY A 471 -20.83 -28.79 2.23
N THR A 472 -21.26 -27.88 1.35
CA THR A 472 -22.42 -28.07 0.48
C THR A 472 -21.97 -28.44 -0.93
N ILE A 473 -22.49 -29.53 -1.49
CA ILE A 473 -22.32 -29.89 -2.90
C ILE A 473 -23.34 -29.16 -3.79
N GLY A 474 -22.89 -28.72 -4.95
CA GLY A 474 -23.74 -28.35 -6.07
C GLY A 474 -23.11 -28.80 -7.38
N TYR A 475 -23.94 -29.13 -8.36
CA TYR A 475 -23.48 -29.53 -9.70
C TYR A 475 -24.49 -29.12 -10.77
N THR A 476 -23.99 -28.99 -11.99
CA THR A 476 -24.80 -28.78 -13.19
C THR A 476 -24.11 -29.45 -14.38
N LEU A 477 -24.90 -29.93 -15.34
CA LEU A 477 -24.43 -30.46 -16.62
C LEU A 477 -25.07 -29.68 -17.75
N GLU A 478 -24.33 -29.48 -18.83
CA GLU A 478 -24.89 -29.03 -20.11
C GLU A 478 -25.91 -30.05 -20.62
N GLU A 479 -26.92 -29.57 -21.35
CA GLU A 479 -28.04 -30.39 -21.84
C GLU A 479 -27.59 -31.71 -22.51
N PRO A 480 -26.60 -31.73 -23.44
CA PRO A 480 -26.21 -32.97 -24.12
C PRO A 480 -25.58 -34.03 -23.19
N ALA A 481 -25.12 -33.64 -21.99
CA ALA A 481 -24.48 -34.54 -21.04
C ALA A 481 -25.44 -35.15 -20.00
N ARG A 482 -26.70 -34.68 -19.94
CA ARG A 482 -27.71 -35.17 -18.98
C ARG A 482 -28.23 -36.55 -19.37
N GLY A 483 -28.78 -37.30 -18.41
CA GLY A 483 -29.37 -38.63 -18.65
C GLY A 483 -28.38 -39.79 -18.85
N HIS A 484 -27.07 -39.53 -18.86
CA HIS A 484 -26.03 -40.54 -19.12
C HIS A 484 -25.27 -41.00 -17.85
N GLY A 485 -25.79 -40.68 -16.65
CA GLY A 485 -25.15 -41.02 -15.36
C GLY A 485 -23.89 -40.21 -15.01
N ARG A 486 -23.51 -39.21 -15.83
CA ARG A 486 -22.27 -38.42 -15.66
C ARG A 486 -22.25 -37.59 -14.37
N ALA A 487 -23.40 -37.07 -13.93
CA ALA A 487 -23.49 -36.30 -12.69
C ALA A 487 -23.18 -37.17 -11.46
N GLY A 488 -23.73 -38.38 -11.41
CA GLY A 488 -23.46 -39.34 -10.32
C GLY A 488 -22.00 -39.80 -10.30
N GLU A 489 -21.39 -40.04 -11.47
CA GLU A 489 -19.97 -40.38 -11.58
C GLU A 489 -19.06 -39.25 -11.06
N ALA A 490 -19.33 -38.01 -11.45
CA ALA A 490 -18.60 -36.84 -10.94
C ALA A 490 -18.82 -36.65 -9.44
N LEU A 491 -20.06 -36.79 -8.98
CA LEU A 491 -20.45 -36.66 -7.57
C LEU A 491 -19.69 -37.65 -6.69
N LYS A 492 -19.62 -38.92 -7.10
CA LYS A 492 -18.87 -39.95 -6.37
C LYS A 492 -17.40 -39.58 -6.21
N ALA A 493 -16.73 -39.20 -7.28
CA ALA A 493 -15.32 -38.79 -7.22
C ALA A 493 -15.08 -37.59 -6.29
N VAL A 494 -16.00 -36.62 -6.27
CA VAL A 494 -15.91 -35.46 -5.37
C VAL A 494 -16.22 -35.83 -3.92
N VAL A 495 -17.16 -36.74 -3.67
CA VAL A 495 -17.43 -37.27 -2.31
C VAL A 495 -16.20 -37.99 -1.76
N ASP A 496 -15.59 -38.86 -2.55
CA ASP A 496 -14.36 -39.59 -2.17
C ASP A 496 -13.24 -38.61 -1.80
N TYR A 497 -13.03 -37.58 -2.62
CA TYR A 497 -12.06 -36.52 -2.32
C TYR A 497 -12.45 -35.68 -1.10
N ALA A 498 -13.74 -35.36 -0.94
CA ALA A 498 -14.20 -34.52 0.17
C ALA A 498 -14.02 -35.20 1.53
N PHE A 499 -14.20 -36.52 1.61
CA PHE A 499 -14.06 -37.30 2.84
C PHE A 499 -12.66 -37.89 3.05
N SER A 500 -11.83 -37.97 2.01
CA SER A 500 -10.44 -38.42 2.13
C SER A 500 -9.62 -37.51 3.06
N PRO A 501 -8.81 -38.08 3.98
CA PRO A 501 -7.83 -37.34 4.79
C PRO A 501 -6.79 -36.59 3.94
N GLU A 502 -6.47 -37.11 2.76
CA GLU A 502 -5.58 -36.49 1.78
C GLU A 502 -6.29 -35.41 0.93
N GLY A 503 -7.61 -35.32 1.02
CA GLY A 503 -8.45 -34.36 0.32
C GLY A 503 -8.92 -33.20 1.20
N LEU A 504 -10.24 -33.04 1.34
CA LEU A 504 -10.81 -31.97 2.18
C LEU A 504 -11.02 -32.39 3.64
N ASP A 505 -10.92 -33.68 3.93
CA ASP A 505 -11.09 -34.25 5.25
C ASP A 505 -12.39 -33.79 5.96
N LEU A 506 -13.51 -33.76 5.22
CA LEU A 506 -14.83 -33.41 5.74
C LEU A 506 -15.54 -34.62 6.38
N GLU A 507 -16.38 -34.36 7.37
CA GLU A 507 -17.25 -35.32 8.05
C GLU A 507 -18.67 -35.33 7.49
N ARG A 508 -19.10 -34.23 6.85
CA ARG A 508 -20.45 -34.08 6.30
C ARG A 508 -20.49 -33.31 5.00
N LEU A 509 -21.31 -33.79 4.07
CA LEU A 509 -21.72 -33.05 2.89
C LEU A 509 -23.24 -32.84 2.90
N ASP A 510 -23.70 -31.63 2.60
CA ASP A 510 -25.11 -31.36 2.34
C ASP A 510 -25.35 -30.98 0.87
N ALA A 511 -26.58 -31.14 0.39
CA ALA A 511 -27.01 -30.68 -0.92
C ALA A 511 -28.46 -30.21 -0.85
N VAL A 512 -28.81 -29.22 -1.67
CA VAL A 512 -30.16 -28.64 -1.73
C VAL A 512 -30.59 -28.51 -3.17
N THR A 513 -31.83 -28.90 -3.45
CA THR A 513 -32.47 -28.70 -4.75
C THR A 513 -33.96 -28.41 -4.57
N VAL A 514 -34.67 -27.97 -5.60
CA VAL A 514 -36.14 -27.89 -5.53
C VAL A 514 -36.71 -29.30 -5.38
N ASP A 515 -37.78 -29.44 -4.62
CA ASP A 515 -38.44 -30.73 -4.34
C ASP A 515 -39.00 -31.42 -5.60
N THR A 516 -39.19 -30.68 -6.68
CA THR A 516 -39.61 -31.19 -8.00
C THR A 516 -38.44 -31.65 -8.89
N ASN A 517 -37.18 -31.45 -8.49
CA ASN A 517 -36.00 -31.87 -9.24
C ASN A 517 -35.67 -33.35 -8.99
N HIS A 518 -36.59 -34.22 -9.41
CA HIS A 518 -36.48 -35.67 -9.22
C HIS A 518 -35.16 -36.25 -9.77
N ALA A 519 -34.62 -35.70 -10.86
CA ALA A 519 -33.35 -36.15 -11.43
C ALA A 519 -32.15 -35.90 -10.49
N SER A 520 -32.09 -34.72 -9.86
CA SER A 520 -31.06 -34.40 -8.85
C SER A 520 -31.26 -35.20 -7.57
N MET A 521 -32.51 -35.35 -7.11
CA MET A 521 -32.85 -36.16 -5.93
C MET A 521 -32.42 -37.62 -6.11
N LEU A 522 -32.69 -38.23 -7.27
CA LEU A 522 -32.25 -39.59 -7.60
C LEU A 522 -30.73 -39.69 -7.71
N THR A 523 -30.06 -38.67 -8.26
CA THR A 523 -28.59 -38.62 -8.34
C THR A 523 -27.96 -38.57 -6.94
N LEU A 524 -28.50 -37.74 -6.05
CA LEU A 524 -28.08 -37.65 -4.65
C LEU A 524 -28.33 -38.96 -3.90
N ALA A 525 -29.53 -39.52 -3.99
CA ALA A 525 -29.88 -40.78 -3.34
C ALA A 525 -29.01 -41.95 -3.83
N SER A 526 -28.73 -42.03 -5.14
CA SER A 526 -27.85 -43.06 -5.71
C SER A 526 -26.39 -42.90 -5.28
N ALA A 527 -25.98 -41.70 -4.89
CA ALA A 527 -24.66 -41.42 -4.31
C ALA A 527 -24.63 -41.57 -2.77
N GLY A 528 -25.71 -42.11 -2.17
CA GLY A 528 -25.80 -42.38 -0.74
C GLY A 528 -26.37 -41.26 0.12
N PHE A 529 -26.66 -40.08 -0.45
CA PHE A 529 -27.24 -38.98 0.32
C PHE A 529 -28.66 -39.33 0.79
N ARG A 530 -28.96 -39.00 2.04
CA ARG A 530 -30.26 -39.17 2.66
C ARG A 530 -31.04 -37.87 2.61
N LEU A 531 -32.31 -37.92 2.18
CA LEU A 531 -33.24 -36.81 2.32
C LEU A 531 -33.58 -36.65 3.81
N TRP A 532 -33.16 -35.55 4.43
CA TRP A 532 -33.39 -35.31 5.85
C TRP A 532 -34.50 -34.27 6.11
N GLY A 533 -34.86 -33.46 5.11
CA GLY A 533 -35.90 -32.47 5.26
C GLY A 533 -36.43 -31.88 3.96
N GLN A 534 -37.64 -31.33 4.05
CA GLN A 534 -38.23 -30.45 3.06
C GLN A 534 -38.63 -29.15 3.76
N ASP A 535 -38.41 -28.01 3.11
CA ASP A 535 -38.73 -26.70 3.67
C ASP A 535 -39.54 -25.85 2.68
N HIS A 536 -40.70 -25.38 3.13
CA HIS A 536 -41.72 -24.74 2.32
C HIS A 536 -41.26 -23.34 1.88
N ARG A 537 -41.33 -23.05 0.59
CA ARG A 537 -40.91 -21.75 0.01
C ARG A 537 -39.48 -21.35 0.35
N SER A 538 -38.60 -22.33 0.54
CA SER A 538 -37.19 -22.11 0.92
C SER A 538 -36.25 -21.96 -0.27
N PHE A 539 -36.76 -22.13 -1.50
CA PHE A 539 -35.98 -22.05 -2.73
C PHE A 539 -36.59 -21.07 -3.72
N VAL A 540 -35.75 -20.33 -4.46
CA VAL A 540 -36.18 -19.50 -5.59
C VAL A 540 -35.51 -20.04 -6.84
N ALA A 541 -36.31 -20.53 -7.80
CA ALA A 541 -35.83 -20.97 -9.10
C ALA A 541 -35.38 -19.79 -9.96
N LEU A 542 -34.60 -20.06 -11.00
CA LEU A 542 -34.05 -19.04 -11.90
C LEU A 542 -35.11 -18.27 -12.67
N ASP A 543 -36.28 -18.87 -12.90
CA ASP A 543 -37.44 -18.21 -13.48
C ASP A 543 -38.19 -17.28 -12.47
N GLY A 544 -37.70 -17.20 -11.23
CA GLY A 544 -38.26 -16.38 -10.16
C GLY A 544 -39.32 -17.08 -9.32
N THR A 545 -39.67 -18.33 -9.63
CA THR A 545 -40.68 -19.09 -8.89
C THR A 545 -40.16 -19.43 -7.49
N ILE A 546 -40.99 -19.18 -6.46
CA ILE A 546 -40.72 -19.62 -5.09
C ILE A 546 -41.21 -21.07 -4.95
N CYS A 547 -40.28 -21.98 -4.68
CA CYS A 547 -40.49 -23.42 -4.62
C CYS A 547 -40.14 -23.98 -3.24
N ASP A 548 -40.59 -25.20 -2.98
CA ASP A 548 -40.19 -25.96 -1.80
C ASP A 548 -38.80 -26.57 -2.04
N GLY A 549 -37.98 -26.58 -0.99
CA GLY A 549 -36.61 -27.10 -1.04
C GLY A 549 -36.55 -28.52 -0.48
N ALA A 550 -35.80 -29.41 -1.13
CA ALA A 550 -35.43 -30.73 -0.64
C ALA A 550 -33.96 -30.73 -0.20
N TYR A 551 -33.72 -31.18 1.03
CA TYR A 551 -32.42 -31.10 1.71
C TYR A 551 -31.86 -32.49 1.95
N PHE A 552 -30.66 -32.71 1.41
CA PHE A 552 -29.94 -33.96 1.47
C PHE A 552 -28.68 -33.81 2.30
N GLU A 553 -28.29 -34.88 2.99
CA GLU A 553 -27.00 -34.98 3.67
C GLU A 553 -26.35 -36.34 3.45
N LEU A 554 -25.03 -36.37 3.55
CA LEU A 554 -24.21 -37.56 3.56
C LEU A 554 -23.14 -37.40 4.63
N LEU A 555 -23.04 -38.38 5.52
CA LEU A 555 -22.01 -38.43 6.56
C LEU A 555 -20.89 -39.36 6.14
N ARG A 556 -19.64 -39.03 6.49
CA ARG A 556 -18.46 -39.88 6.20
C ARG A 556 -18.66 -41.32 6.68
N ALA A 557 -19.23 -41.49 7.87
CA ALA A 557 -19.47 -42.81 8.47
C ALA A 557 -20.43 -43.69 7.65
N GLU A 558 -21.25 -43.10 6.79
CA GLU A 558 -22.23 -43.82 5.95
C GLU A 558 -21.65 -44.26 4.60
N VAL A 559 -20.41 -43.86 4.27
CA VAL A 559 -19.69 -44.25 3.05
C VAL A 559 -18.66 -45.35 3.32
N ALA A 560 -18.31 -45.60 4.58
CA ALA A 560 -17.27 -46.54 5.00
C ALA A 560 -17.77 -48.00 5.18
N GLU A 561 -19.02 -48.28 4.82
CA GLU A 561 -19.60 -49.63 4.65
C GLU A 561 -19.83 -49.91 3.16
#